data_AF-T1BR61-F1
#
_entry.id   AF-T1BR61-F1
#
_cell.length_a   1.000
_cell.length_b   1.000
_cell.length_c   1.000
_cell.angle_alpha   90.00
_cell.angle_beta   90.00
_cell.angle_gamma   90.00
#
_symmetry.space_group_name_H-M   'P 1'
#
loop_
_entity.id
_entity.type
_entity.pdbx_description
1 polymer ?
#
loop_
_entity_poly.entity_id
_entity_poly.type
_entity_poly.pdbx_seq_one_letter_code
_entity_poly.pdbx_strand_id
1 'polypeptide(L)'
;DVPTPAMERGVRLEPMIIDAAAEILGCEMTRNIEVLHPGGIFAVNLDGCTRGPSPSVIVEAKSVASFDGWGEAGTDQVPDHYLIQVMFQLMVCRAAAAPDRHDFAWCAAAKINAFTGNLEVRLYRVDYDAALAETIETECLKFWERHVRPKIAPPDAPKNADTFRRILRQDGKTVELPSEWGIEYREIHKKINDLQADLEAVRARILARMGDADTALLGG
;
A
#
# COMPACT_ATOMS: atom_id res chain seq x y z
N ASP A 1 -10.86 1.62 -8.97
CA ASP A 1 -9.51 1.06 -9.09
C ASP A 1 -9.61 -0.43 -9.36
N VAL A 2 -9.09 -0.89 -10.49
CA VAL A 2 -8.88 -2.33 -10.73
C VAL A 2 -7.61 -2.71 -9.95
N PRO A 3 -7.66 -3.68 -9.03
CA PRO A 3 -6.48 -4.10 -8.27
C PRO A 3 -5.35 -4.51 -9.22
N THR A 4 -4.13 -4.05 -8.95
CA THR A 4 -2.97 -4.58 -9.68
C THR A 4 -2.69 -6.03 -9.23
N PRO A 5 -2.04 -6.87 -10.06
CA PRO A 5 -1.66 -8.22 -9.65
C PRO A 5 -0.83 -8.27 -8.35
N ALA A 6 -0.03 -7.23 -8.10
CA ALA A 6 0.74 -7.09 -6.86
C ALA A 6 -0.16 -6.83 -5.64
N MET A 7 -1.20 -5.99 -5.78
CA MET A 7 -2.18 -5.74 -4.73
C MET A 7 -3.01 -7.00 -4.44
N GLU A 8 -3.47 -7.71 -5.46
CA GLU A 8 -4.21 -8.97 -5.28
C GLU A 8 -3.37 -10.03 -4.58
N ARG A 9 -2.08 -10.14 -4.95
CA ARG A 9 -1.15 -11.03 -4.26
C ARG A 9 -0.99 -10.63 -2.80
N GLY A 10 -0.83 -9.33 -2.52
CA GLY A 10 -0.73 -8.81 -1.15
C GLY A 10 -1.92 -9.24 -0.30
N VAL A 11 -3.14 -8.98 -0.77
CA VAL A 11 -4.38 -9.37 -0.07
C VAL A 11 -4.46 -10.88 0.19
N ARG A 12 -4.02 -11.71 -0.76
CA ARG A 12 -4.02 -13.18 -0.58
C ARG A 12 -2.96 -13.65 0.42
N LEU A 13 -1.81 -12.99 0.49
CA LEU A 13 -0.70 -13.39 1.35
C LEU A 13 -0.82 -12.83 2.77
N GLU A 14 -1.47 -11.68 2.96
CA GLU A 14 -1.60 -11.01 4.25
C GLU A 14 -2.01 -11.95 5.40
N PRO A 15 -3.06 -12.80 5.26
CA PRO A 15 -3.38 -13.84 6.25
C PRO A 15 -2.20 -14.69 6.69
N MET A 16 -1.40 -15.18 5.74
CA MET A 16 -0.28 -16.07 6.00
C MET A 16 0.88 -15.35 6.68
N ILE A 17 1.07 -14.06 6.35
CA ILE A 17 2.11 -13.23 6.98
C ILE A 17 1.75 -12.99 8.44
N ILE A 18 0.48 -12.69 8.73
CA ILE A 18 -0.01 -12.49 10.10
C ILE A 18 0.13 -13.78 10.90
N ASP A 19 -0.23 -14.94 10.33
CA ASP A 19 -0.09 -16.24 11.02
C ASP A 19 1.37 -16.56 11.33
N ALA A 20 2.27 -16.39 10.36
CA ALA A 20 3.70 -16.59 10.59
C ALA A 20 4.26 -15.63 11.66
N ALA A 21 3.83 -14.37 11.65
CA ALA A 21 4.21 -13.41 12.70
C ALA A 21 3.67 -13.84 14.08
N ALA A 22 2.42 -14.28 14.14
CA ALA A 22 1.78 -14.77 15.36
C ALA A 22 2.50 -15.99 15.95
N GLU A 23 2.92 -16.93 15.10
CA GLU A 23 3.73 -18.10 15.46
C GLU A 23 5.09 -17.68 16.01
N ILE A 24 5.81 -16.78 15.33
CA ILE A 24 7.13 -16.28 15.78
C ILE A 24 7.01 -15.57 17.14
N LEU A 25 5.95 -14.78 17.33
CA LEU A 25 5.70 -14.02 18.55
C LEU A 25 5.06 -14.86 19.67
N GLY A 26 4.62 -16.09 19.37
CA GLY A 26 3.98 -16.98 20.33
C GLY A 26 2.66 -16.44 20.88
N CYS A 27 1.84 -15.79 20.04
CA CYS A 27 0.61 -15.12 20.46
C CYS A 27 -0.55 -15.34 19.49
N GLU A 28 -1.78 -15.13 19.95
CA GLU A 28 -2.97 -15.16 19.09
C GLU A 28 -3.30 -13.76 18.57
N MET A 29 -3.51 -13.66 17.25
CA MET A 29 -3.81 -12.40 16.57
C MET A 29 -5.27 -12.32 16.15
N THR A 30 -5.88 -11.16 16.39
CA THR A 30 -7.15 -10.76 15.78
C THR A 30 -6.87 -9.84 14.60
N ARG A 31 -7.68 -9.95 13.55
CA ARG A 31 -7.52 -9.22 12.29
C ARG A 31 -8.70 -8.29 12.04
N ASN A 32 -8.56 -7.41 11.05
CA ASN A 32 -9.60 -6.47 10.61
C ASN A 32 -10.08 -5.58 11.76
N ILE A 33 -9.14 -4.97 12.48
CA ILE A 33 -9.46 -4.09 13.61
C ILE A 33 -9.39 -2.65 13.12
N GLU A 34 -10.53 -2.00 13.09
CA GLU A 34 -10.61 -0.55 12.86
C GLU A 34 -10.50 0.19 14.20
N VAL A 35 -9.64 1.21 14.23
CA VAL A 35 -9.46 2.09 15.38
C VAL A 35 -9.66 3.53 14.94
N LEU A 36 -10.56 4.24 15.62
CA LEU A 36 -10.84 5.64 15.38
C LEU A 36 -10.11 6.50 16.41
N HIS A 37 -9.39 7.51 15.94
CA HIS A 37 -8.80 8.51 16.80
C HIS A 37 -9.91 9.34 17.46
N PRO A 38 -9.84 9.66 18.77
CA PRO A 38 -10.89 10.41 19.47
C PRO A 38 -11.20 11.78 18.86
N GLY A 39 -10.21 12.39 18.19
CA GLY A 39 -10.38 13.65 17.45
C GLY A 39 -11.26 13.55 16.19
N GLY A 40 -11.67 12.35 15.78
CA GLY A 40 -12.66 12.13 14.71
C GLY A 40 -12.17 12.35 13.27
N ILE A 41 -10.88 12.65 13.08
CA ILE A 41 -10.28 12.88 11.75
C ILE A 41 -9.49 11.65 11.27
N PHE A 42 -8.84 10.94 12.20
CA PHE A 42 -7.95 9.83 11.86
C PHE A 42 -8.60 8.48 12.18
N ALA A 43 -8.34 7.51 11.31
CA ALA A 43 -8.75 6.13 11.45
C ALA A 43 -7.63 5.24 10.92
N VAL A 44 -7.46 4.07 11.54
CA VAL A 44 -6.52 3.05 11.05
C VAL A 44 -7.20 1.69 11.02
N ASN A 45 -6.81 0.89 10.04
CA ASN A 45 -7.10 -0.54 10.01
C ASN A 45 -5.79 -1.25 10.37
N LEU A 46 -5.85 -2.10 11.39
CA LEU A 46 -4.73 -2.94 11.81
C LEU A 46 -4.88 -4.31 11.15
N ASP A 47 -3.80 -4.80 10.54
CA ASP A 47 -3.75 -6.12 9.93
C ASP A 47 -3.86 -7.20 11.01
N GLY A 48 -3.06 -7.09 12.08
CA GLY A 48 -3.10 -7.96 13.25
C GLY A 48 -2.93 -7.22 14.57
N CYS A 49 -3.68 -7.62 15.59
CA CYS A 49 -3.43 -7.21 16.98
C CYS A 49 -3.84 -8.31 17.97
N THR A 50 -3.08 -8.49 19.05
CA THR A 50 -3.41 -9.46 20.11
C THR A 50 -4.67 -9.05 20.88
N ARG A 51 -5.51 -10.02 21.30
CA ARG A 51 -6.52 -9.83 22.36
C ARG A 51 -5.92 -10.20 23.71
N GLY A 52 -5.91 -9.30 24.69
CA GLY A 52 -5.46 -9.64 26.05
C GLY A 52 -4.93 -8.45 26.85
N PRO A 53 -4.52 -8.66 28.11
CA PRO A 53 -3.92 -7.60 28.92
C PRO A 53 -2.56 -7.17 28.37
N SER A 54 -2.22 -5.91 28.65
CA SER A 54 -1.08 -5.14 28.16
C SER A 54 0.29 -5.84 28.27
N PRO A 55 1.23 -5.58 27.34
CA PRO A 55 1.07 -4.73 26.15
C PRO A 55 0.42 -5.49 24.98
N SER A 56 -0.56 -4.84 24.33
CA SER A 56 -1.16 -5.36 23.10
C SER A 56 -0.19 -5.17 21.94
N VAL A 57 0.11 -6.27 21.24
CA VAL A 57 1.05 -6.30 20.13
C VAL A 57 0.31 -6.05 18.83
N ILE A 58 0.73 -5.04 18.07
CA ILE A 58 0.25 -4.74 16.72
C ILE A 58 1.22 -5.35 15.70
N VAL A 59 0.68 -5.91 14.61
CA VAL A 59 1.43 -6.39 13.45
C VAL A 59 0.88 -5.73 12.20
N GLU A 60 1.77 -5.11 11.42
CA GLU A 60 1.52 -4.58 10.07
C GLU A 60 2.21 -5.49 9.05
N ALA A 61 1.44 -6.13 8.16
CA ALA A 61 1.92 -7.17 7.26
C ALA A 61 2.19 -6.61 5.85
N LYS A 62 3.41 -6.84 5.35
CA LYS A 62 3.83 -6.38 4.02
C LYS A 62 4.32 -7.54 3.16
N SER A 63 3.61 -7.79 2.06
CA SER A 63 4.13 -8.64 0.97
C SER A 63 5.10 -7.82 0.12
N VAL A 64 6.39 -8.16 0.16
CA VAL A 64 7.45 -7.46 -0.55
C VAL A 64 8.04 -8.32 -1.67
N ALA A 65 8.52 -7.67 -2.74
CA ALA A 65 9.20 -8.35 -3.84
C ALA A 65 10.66 -8.69 -3.49
N SER A 66 11.33 -7.82 -2.71
CA SER A 66 12.67 -8.01 -2.16
C SER A 66 12.76 -7.39 -0.77
N PHE A 67 13.80 -7.77 -0.02
CA PHE A 67 14.17 -7.13 1.24
C PHE A 67 15.16 -5.98 1.01
N ASP A 68 15.31 -5.48 -0.21
CA ASP A 68 16.19 -4.34 -0.48
C ASP A 68 15.63 -3.09 0.21
N GLY A 69 16.49 -2.36 0.92
CA GLY A 69 16.08 -1.22 1.75
C GLY A 69 15.51 -1.61 3.12
N TRP A 70 15.45 -2.91 3.45
CA TRP A 70 15.18 -3.39 4.80
C TRP A 70 16.50 -3.73 5.49
N GLY A 71 16.62 -3.38 6.77
CA GLY A 71 17.80 -3.67 7.57
C GLY A 71 17.76 -5.05 8.23
N GLU A 72 18.33 -5.13 9.44
CA GLU A 72 18.40 -6.38 10.19
C GLU A 72 17.05 -6.71 10.86
N ALA A 73 16.63 -7.98 10.79
CA ALA A 73 15.41 -8.44 11.46
C ALA A 73 15.54 -8.25 12.98
N GLY A 74 14.46 -7.81 13.63
CA GLY A 74 14.44 -7.45 15.05
C GLY A 74 14.77 -5.98 15.32
N THR A 75 15.30 -5.24 14.34
CA THR A 75 15.52 -3.78 14.44
C THR A 75 14.31 -3.00 13.91
N ASP A 76 14.37 -1.67 13.99
CA ASP A 76 13.40 -0.72 13.43
C ASP A 76 13.73 -0.30 11.98
N GLN A 77 14.75 -0.91 11.37
CA GLN A 77 15.25 -0.55 10.04
C GLN A 77 14.31 -1.02 8.93
N VAL A 78 13.17 -0.34 8.80
CA VAL A 78 12.19 -0.50 7.74
C VAL A 78 12.24 0.70 6.80
N PRO A 79 11.80 0.57 5.54
CA PRO A 79 11.62 1.72 4.66
C PRO A 79 10.76 2.83 5.31
N ASP A 80 11.16 4.10 5.16
CA ASP A 80 10.56 5.26 5.85
C ASP A 80 9.02 5.35 5.73
N HIS A 81 8.47 5.01 4.56
CA HIS A 81 7.03 5.05 4.35
C HIS A 81 6.27 4.01 5.17
N TYR A 82 6.88 2.86 5.47
CA TYR A 82 6.33 1.88 6.40
C TYR A 82 6.54 2.30 7.85
N LEU A 83 7.69 2.92 8.18
CA LEU A 83 7.91 3.49 9.50
C LEU A 83 6.83 4.53 9.85
N ILE A 84 6.56 5.46 8.93
CA ILE A 84 5.51 6.48 9.09
C ILE A 84 4.13 5.82 9.24
N GLN A 85 3.81 4.81 8.43
CA GLN A 85 2.52 4.10 8.53
C GLN A 85 2.35 3.43 9.90
N VAL A 86 3.38 2.70 10.37
CA VAL A 86 3.35 2.01 11.66
C VAL A 86 3.30 3.00 12.82
N MET A 87 4.04 4.11 12.73
CA MET A 87 3.98 5.18 13.73
C MET A 87 2.60 5.83 13.80
N PHE A 88 1.95 6.05 12.65
CA PHE A 88 0.58 6.58 12.60
C PHE A 88 -0.42 5.62 13.26
N GLN A 89 -0.29 4.30 13.05
CA GLN A 89 -1.10 3.30 13.75
C GLN A 89 -0.91 3.36 15.25
N LEU A 90 0.35 3.38 15.72
CA LEU A 90 0.66 3.50 17.15
C LEU A 90 0.07 4.79 17.75
N MET A 91 0.24 5.93 17.08
CA MET A 91 -0.33 7.21 17.49
C MET A 91 -1.86 7.12 17.64
N VAL A 92 -2.56 6.60 16.63
CA VAL A 92 -4.03 6.47 16.68
C VAL A 92 -4.47 5.52 17.79
N CYS A 93 -3.81 4.36 17.93
CA CYS A 93 -4.15 3.38 18.96
C CYS A 93 -3.88 3.89 20.37
N ARG A 94 -2.77 4.60 20.63
CA ARG A 94 -2.45 5.21 21.93
C ARG A 94 -3.42 6.32 22.31
N ALA A 95 -3.98 7.03 21.34
CA ALA A 95 -4.99 8.05 21.61
C ALA A 95 -6.38 7.43 21.87
N ALA A 96 -6.74 6.37 21.15
CA ALA A 96 -8.04 5.69 21.27
C ALA A 96 -8.13 4.78 22.50
N ALA A 97 -7.02 4.16 22.91
CA ALA A 97 -6.90 3.32 24.09
C ALA A 97 -6.13 4.06 25.21
N ALA A 98 -6.00 3.42 26.38
CA ALA A 98 -5.10 3.93 27.40
C ALA A 98 -3.66 3.98 26.83
N PRO A 99 -2.93 5.11 26.96
CA PRO A 99 -1.69 5.37 26.21
C PRO A 99 -0.56 4.40 26.53
N ASP A 100 -0.64 3.66 27.64
CA ASP A 100 0.31 2.63 28.09
C ASP A 100 0.16 1.27 27.39
N ARG A 101 -0.75 1.13 26.42
CA ARG A 101 -1.05 -0.18 25.79
C ARG A 101 -0.30 -0.47 24.50
N HIS A 102 0.33 0.52 23.88
CA HIS A 102 0.91 0.41 22.53
C HIS A 102 2.26 1.14 22.46
N ASP A 103 3.29 0.60 23.12
CA ASP A 103 4.65 1.15 23.11
C ASP A 103 5.45 0.75 21.87
N PHE A 104 5.02 -0.28 21.14
CA PHE A 104 5.68 -0.73 19.92
C PHE A 104 4.71 -1.52 19.03
N ALA A 105 5.08 -1.66 17.76
CA ALA A 105 4.42 -2.51 16.78
C ALA A 105 5.48 -3.29 15.98
N TRP A 106 5.07 -4.40 15.36
CA TRP A 106 5.91 -5.16 14.45
C TRP A 106 5.51 -4.88 13.00
N CYS A 107 6.47 -4.48 12.18
CA CYS A 107 6.32 -4.57 10.73
C CYS A 107 6.77 -5.97 10.30
N ALA A 108 5.86 -6.78 9.78
CA ALA A 108 6.14 -8.12 9.27
C ALA A 108 6.30 -8.06 7.75
N ALA A 109 7.55 -8.08 7.26
CA ALA A 109 7.82 -8.14 5.84
C ALA A 109 7.97 -9.58 5.38
N ALA A 110 7.28 -9.95 4.30
CA ALA A 110 7.31 -11.30 3.77
C ALA A 110 7.57 -11.36 2.27
N LYS A 111 8.42 -12.30 1.88
CA LYS A 111 8.79 -12.57 0.49
C LYS A 111 8.66 -14.06 0.22
N ILE A 112 8.17 -14.42 -0.97
CA ILE A 112 8.27 -15.80 -1.46
C ILE A 112 9.69 -16.01 -2.01
N ASN A 113 10.41 -16.99 -1.47
CA ASN A 113 11.70 -17.38 -1.99
C ASN A 113 11.53 -18.04 -3.36
N ALA A 114 12.17 -17.49 -4.38
CA ALA A 114 12.00 -17.94 -5.77
C ALA A 114 12.52 -19.38 -6.03
N PHE A 115 13.44 -19.88 -5.20
CA PHE A 115 14.04 -21.19 -5.37
C PHE A 115 13.33 -22.28 -4.57
N THR A 116 12.88 -21.95 -3.35
CA THR A 116 12.25 -22.92 -2.45
C THR A 116 10.73 -22.86 -2.45
N GLY A 117 10.14 -21.76 -2.93
CA GLY A 117 8.71 -21.48 -2.80
C GLY A 117 8.27 -21.14 -1.38
N ASN A 118 9.18 -21.16 -0.40
CA ASN A 118 8.87 -20.89 0.99
C ASN A 118 8.58 -19.40 1.21
N LEU A 119 7.66 -19.11 2.13
CA LEU A 119 7.42 -17.77 2.63
C LEU A 119 8.51 -17.43 3.67
N GLU A 120 9.40 -16.50 3.35
CA GLU A 120 10.35 -15.93 4.29
C GLU A 120 9.70 -14.71 4.95
N VAL A 121 9.60 -14.72 6.28
CA VAL A 121 9.03 -13.62 7.08
C VAL A 121 10.10 -13.04 7.99
N ARG A 122 10.20 -11.71 8.01
CA ARG A 122 11.07 -10.95 8.90
C ARG A 122 10.23 -9.97 9.70
N LEU A 123 10.47 -9.92 11.01
CA LEU A 123 9.81 -8.99 11.90
C LEU A 123 10.76 -7.85 12.25
N TYR A 124 10.26 -6.62 12.16
CA TYR A 124 10.98 -5.40 12.51
C TYR A 124 10.21 -4.67 13.61
N ARG A 125 10.87 -4.39 14.73
CA ARG A 125 10.23 -3.77 15.88
C ARG A 125 10.31 -2.26 15.73
N VAL A 126 9.16 -1.61 15.70
CA VAL A 126 9.06 -0.14 15.68
C VAL A 126 8.55 0.30 17.05
N ASP A 127 9.43 0.87 17.86
CA ASP A 127 9.04 1.49 19.13
C ASP A 127 8.39 2.86 18.89
N TYR A 128 7.48 3.26 19.77
CA TYR A 128 6.77 4.53 19.68
C TYR A 128 7.72 5.71 19.91
N ASP A 129 7.75 6.62 18.94
CA ASP A 129 8.48 7.89 19.00
C ASP A 129 7.46 9.03 19.05
N ALA A 130 7.37 9.70 20.20
CA ALA A 130 6.43 10.78 20.42
C ALA A 130 6.69 12.01 19.53
N ALA A 131 7.95 12.31 19.21
CA ALA A 131 8.31 13.46 18.39
C ALA A 131 7.96 13.21 16.92
N LEU A 132 8.21 11.98 16.43
CA LEU A 132 7.79 11.58 15.10
C LEU A 132 6.25 11.52 15.00
N ALA A 133 5.58 10.96 16.00
CA ALA A 133 4.11 10.92 16.05
C ALA A 133 3.49 12.33 16.00
N GLU A 134 3.99 13.28 16.80
CA GLU A 134 3.53 14.68 16.80
C GLU A 134 3.75 15.35 15.43
N THR A 135 4.89 15.05 14.79
CA THR A 135 5.19 15.55 13.44
C THR A 135 4.20 15.01 12.42
N ILE A 136 3.92 13.71 12.44
CA ILE A 136 2.95 13.07 11.55
C ILE A 136 1.56 13.65 11.77
N GLU A 137 1.11 13.75 13.03
CA GLU A 137 -0.20 14.30 13.37
C GLU A 137 -0.37 15.73 12.82
N THR A 138 0.65 16.57 13.04
CA THR A 138 0.67 17.96 12.61
C THR A 138 0.55 18.08 11.09
N GLU A 139 1.30 17.28 10.33
CA GLU A 139 1.24 17.32 8.86
C GLU A 139 -0.09 16.76 8.33
N CYS A 140 -0.63 15.71 8.94
CA CYS A 140 -1.95 15.18 8.59
C CYS A 140 -3.07 16.21 8.84
N LEU A 141 -3.04 16.92 9.98
CA LEU A 141 -4.01 17.98 10.28
C LEU A 141 -3.88 19.17 9.31
N LYS A 142 -2.65 19.59 8.98
CA LYS A 142 -2.42 20.62 7.96
C LYS A 142 -3.01 20.21 6.62
N PHE A 143 -2.81 18.95 6.21
CA PHE A 143 -3.37 18.43 4.98
C PHE A 143 -4.91 18.43 5.01
N TRP A 144 -5.51 17.98 6.12
CA TRP A 144 -6.96 18.00 6.31
C TRP A 144 -7.55 19.40 6.18
N GLU A 145 -7.00 20.38 6.90
CA GLU A 145 -7.52 21.75 6.94
C GLU A 145 -7.28 22.52 5.62
N ARG A 146 -6.16 22.27 4.93
CA ARG A 146 -5.82 23.00 3.69
C ARG A 146 -6.41 22.38 2.44
N HIS A 147 -6.65 21.07 2.43
CA HIS A 147 -7.03 20.34 1.22
C HIS A 147 -8.36 19.62 1.33
N VAL A 148 -8.53 18.79 2.36
CA VAL A 148 -9.72 17.92 2.46
C VAL A 148 -10.96 18.72 2.83
N ARG A 149 -10.92 19.48 3.93
CA ARG A 149 -12.05 20.30 4.41
C ARG A 149 -12.51 21.34 3.38
N PRO A 150 -11.64 22.16 2.76
CA PRO A 150 -12.05 23.14 1.76
C PRO A 150 -12.24 22.55 0.36
N LYS A 151 -11.95 21.25 0.17
CA LYS A 151 -12.02 20.55 -1.13
C LYS A 151 -11.08 21.14 -2.19
N ILE A 152 -9.86 21.49 -1.77
CA ILE A 152 -8.81 22.03 -2.63
C ILE A 152 -7.77 20.94 -2.86
N ALA A 153 -7.56 20.53 -4.11
CA ALA A 153 -6.55 19.53 -4.43
C ALA A 153 -5.14 20.03 -4.05
N PRO A 154 -4.27 19.19 -3.47
CA PRO A 154 -2.87 19.55 -3.24
C PRO A 154 -2.15 19.79 -4.58
N PRO A 155 -1.16 20.69 -4.63
CA PRO A 155 -0.51 21.10 -5.89
C PRO A 155 0.17 19.94 -6.62
N ASP A 156 0.69 18.97 -5.87
CA ASP A 156 1.38 17.78 -6.39
C ASP A 156 0.47 16.54 -6.45
N ALA A 157 -0.87 16.72 -6.37
CA ALA A 157 -1.80 15.63 -6.56
C ALA A 157 -1.47 14.90 -7.87
N PRO A 158 -1.37 13.56 -7.87
CA PRO A 158 -1.12 12.81 -9.09
C PRO A 158 -2.13 13.26 -10.13
N LYS A 159 -1.66 13.83 -11.24
CA LYS A 159 -2.53 14.31 -12.33
C LYS A 159 -3.07 13.15 -13.16
N ASN A 160 -3.34 11.99 -12.54
CA ASN A 160 -4.01 10.89 -13.21
C ASN A 160 -5.52 11.16 -13.23
N ALA A 161 -6.18 10.67 -14.29
CA ALA A 161 -7.59 10.93 -14.54
C ALA A 161 -8.51 10.51 -13.38
N ASP A 162 -8.09 9.53 -12.57
CA ASP A 162 -8.84 9.04 -11.42
C ASP A 162 -8.77 10.00 -10.21
N THR A 163 -7.67 10.73 -10.03
CA THR A 163 -7.56 11.80 -9.02
C THR A 163 -8.48 12.97 -9.38
N PHE A 164 -8.58 13.32 -10.67
CA PHE A 164 -9.53 14.34 -11.14
C PHE A 164 -11.01 13.92 -11.05
N ARG A 165 -11.32 12.62 -11.14
CA ARG A 165 -12.69 12.10 -10.90
C ARG A 165 -13.13 12.26 -9.45
N ARG A 166 -12.19 12.18 -8.49
CA ARG A 166 -12.45 12.33 -7.05
C ARG A 166 -12.58 13.79 -6.61
N ILE A 167 -12.11 14.74 -7.41
CA ILE A 167 -12.49 16.15 -7.23
C ILE A 167 -13.98 16.24 -7.57
N LEU A 168 -14.82 16.54 -6.57
CA LEU A 168 -16.25 16.74 -6.72
C LEU A 168 -16.52 17.64 -7.94
N ARG A 169 -17.02 17.03 -9.01
CA ARG A 169 -17.51 17.78 -10.18
C ARG A 169 -18.60 18.71 -9.68
N GLN A 170 -18.49 19.99 -10.02
CA GLN A 170 -19.57 20.94 -9.76
C GLN A 170 -20.64 20.71 -10.83
N ASP A 171 -21.82 20.25 -10.42
CA ASP A 171 -22.95 20.07 -11.35
C ASP A 171 -23.23 21.35 -12.13
N GLY A 172 -23.31 21.22 -13.46
CA GLY A 172 -23.54 22.34 -14.38
C GLY A 172 -22.30 23.15 -14.77
N LYS A 173 -21.10 22.86 -14.25
CA LYS A 173 -19.87 23.54 -14.68
C LYS A 173 -19.28 22.88 -15.92
N THR A 174 -19.33 23.58 -17.05
CA THR A 174 -18.66 23.21 -18.30
C THR A 174 -17.41 24.06 -18.49
N VAL A 175 -16.33 23.45 -18.97
CA VAL A 175 -15.11 24.15 -19.39
C VAL A 175 -14.87 23.80 -20.85
N GLU A 176 -14.62 24.82 -21.66
CA GLU A 176 -14.18 24.64 -23.04
C GLU A 176 -12.70 24.27 -23.05
N LEU A 177 -12.36 23.16 -23.72
CA LEU A 177 -10.98 22.73 -23.90
C LEU A 177 -10.48 23.15 -25.27
N PRO A 178 -9.17 23.46 -25.41
CA PRO A 178 -8.59 23.72 -26.71
C PRO A 178 -8.78 22.53 -27.66
N SER A 179 -9.21 22.80 -28.89
CA SER A 179 -9.57 21.80 -29.89
C SER A 179 -8.43 20.84 -30.23
N GLU A 180 -7.20 21.35 -30.18
CA GLU A 180 -5.95 20.62 -30.39
C GLU A 180 -5.78 19.46 -29.40
N TRP A 181 -6.21 19.62 -28.15
CA TRP A 181 -6.12 18.54 -27.15
C TRP A 181 -7.06 17.39 -27.48
N GLY A 182 -8.25 17.68 -28.02
CA GLY A 182 -9.20 16.67 -28.47
C GLY A 182 -8.74 15.93 -29.73
N ILE A 183 -7.97 16.60 -30.60
CA ILE A 183 -7.33 15.97 -31.76
C ILE A 183 -6.19 15.07 -31.29
N GLU A 184 -5.26 15.60 -30.51
CA GLU A 184 -4.12 14.86 -29.95
C GLU A 184 -4.56 13.61 -29.18
N TYR A 185 -5.58 13.74 -28.32
CA TYR A 185 -6.15 12.61 -27.59
C TYR A 185 -6.60 11.48 -28.52
N ARG A 186 -7.36 11.81 -29.58
CA ARG A 186 -7.87 10.80 -30.53
C ARG A 186 -6.74 10.13 -31.31
N GLU A 187 -5.72 10.88 -31.69
CA GLU A 187 -4.56 10.34 -32.39
C GLU A 187 -3.74 9.39 -31.53
N ILE A 188 -3.45 9.78 -30.28
CA ILE A 188 -2.76 8.92 -29.32
C ILE A 188 -3.58 7.67 -29.04
N HIS A 189 -4.90 7.82 -28.83
CA HIS A 189 -5.78 6.69 -28.57
C HIS A 189 -5.82 5.70 -29.74
N LYS A 190 -5.82 6.20 -30.97
CA LYS A 190 -5.70 5.36 -32.16
C LYS A 190 -4.36 4.59 -32.19
N LYS A 191 -3.23 5.28 -31.95
CA LYS A 191 -1.91 4.64 -31.89
C LYS A 191 -1.83 3.54 -30.83
N ILE A 192 -2.46 3.75 -29.67
CA ILE A 192 -2.53 2.74 -28.60
C ILE A 192 -3.26 1.49 -29.11
N ASN A 193 -4.43 1.66 -29.73
CA ASN A 193 -5.21 0.54 -30.24
C ASN A 193 -4.46 -0.22 -31.36
N ASP A 194 -3.83 0.52 -32.27
CA ASP A 194 -3.04 -0.07 -33.35
C ASP A 194 -1.84 -0.87 -32.79
N LEU A 195 -1.09 -0.29 -31.83
CA LEU A 195 0.04 -0.97 -31.18
C LEU A 195 -0.39 -2.19 -30.34
N GLN A 196 -1.57 -2.14 -29.73
CA GLN A 196 -2.14 -3.29 -29.02
C GLN A 196 -2.48 -4.43 -29.98
N ALA A 197 -3.07 -4.11 -31.13
CA ALA A 197 -3.33 -5.10 -32.17
C ALA A 197 -2.02 -5.71 -32.70
N ASP A 198 -0.99 -4.88 -32.92
CA ASP A 198 0.34 -5.34 -33.34
C ASP A 198 1.00 -6.25 -32.30
N LEU A 199 0.89 -5.90 -31.01
CA LEU A 199 1.41 -6.71 -29.91
C LEU A 199 0.75 -8.10 -29.88
N GLU A 200 -0.57 -8.17 -30.02
CA GLU A 200 -1.29 -9.44 -30.09
C GLU A 200 -0.88 -10.25 -31.33
N ALA A 201 -0.66 -9.61 -32.47
CA ALA A 201 -0.15 -10.28 -33.67
C ALA A 201 1.29 -10.81 -33.49
N VAL A 202 2.15 -10.10 -32.74
CA VAL A 202 3.49 -10.60 -32.37
C VAL A 202 3.37 -11.78 -31.41
N ARG A 203 2.53 -11.68 -30.38
CA ARG A 203 2.28 -12.76 -29.41
C ARG A 203 1.80 -14.04 -30.09
N ALA A 204 0.83 -13.93 -30.99
CA ALA A 204 0.32 -15.05 -31.76
C ALA A 204 1.43 -15.73 -32.58
N ARG A 205 2.33 -14.96 -33.21
CA ARG A 205 3.48 -15.50 -33.95
C ARG A 205 4.48 -16.22 -33.04
N ILE A 206 4.75 -15.67 -31.86
CA ILE A 206 5.62 -16.31 -30.86
C ILE A 206 5.00 -17.64 -30.40
N LEU A 207 3.73 -17.64 -30.00
CA LEU A 207 3.01 -18.84 -29.54
C LEU A 207 2.93 -19.91 -30.63
N ALA A 208 2.63 -19.52 -31.88
CA ALA A 208 2.63 -20.43 -33.01
C ALA A 208 4.00 -21.06 -33.27
N ARG A 209 5.09 -20.32 -33.03
CA ARG A 209 6.46 -20.84 -33.15
C ARG A 209 6.84 -21.76 -31.99
N MET A 210 6.35 -21.48 -30.79
CA MET A 210 6.57 -22.31 -29.59
C MET A 210 5.90 -23.68 -29.71
N GLY A 211 4.69 -23.75 -30.30
CA GLY A 211 3.97 -25.01 -30.43
C GLY A 211 3.66 -25.63 -29.06
N ASP A 212 4.17 -26.83 -28.81
CA ASP A 212 4.08 -27.56 -27.55
C ASP A 212 5.29 -27.35 -26.62
N ALA A 213 6.25 -26.51 -27.02
CA ALA A 213 7.41 -26.19 -26.19
C ALA A 213 7.01 -25.35 -24.98
N ASP A 214 7.44 -25.79 -23.80
CA ASP A 214 7.17 -25.12 -22.53
C ASP A 214 7.97 -23.81 -22.37
N THR A 215 9.09 -23.66 -23.10
CA THR A 215 9.93 -22.47 -23.10
C THR A 215 10.51 -22.15 -24.47
N ALA A 216 10.80 -20.87 -24.74
CA ALA A 216 11.52 -20.42 -25.93
C ALA A 216 12.64 -19.43 -25.57
N LEU A 217 13.76 -19.51 -26.29
CA LEU A 217 14.92 -18.63 -26.15
C LEU A 217 14.87 -17.53 -27.22
N LEU A 218 15.09 -16.28 -26.82
CA LEU A 218 15.09 -15.11 -27.71
C LEU A 218 16.53 -14.58 -27.85
N GLY A 219 17.12 -14.73 -29.04
CA GLY A 219 18.50 -14.31 -29.32
C GLY A 219 19.52 -15.22 -28.63
N GLY A 220 20.08 -16.16 -29.40
CA GLY A 220 21.25 -16.94 -28.94
C GLY A 220 22.51 -16.08 -28.86
#